data_AF-A0AAC9CWZ3-F1
#
_entry.id   AF-A0AAC9CWZ3-F1
#
_cell.length_a   1.000
_cell.length_b   1.000
_cell.length_c   1.000
_cell.angle_alpha   90.00
_cell.angle_beta   90.00
_cell.angle_gamma   90.00
#
_symmetry.space_group_name_H-M   'P 1'
#
loop_
_entity.id
_entity.type
_entity.pdbx_description
1 polymer ?
#
loop_
_entity_poly.entity_id
_entity_poly.type
_entity_poly.pdbx_seq_one_letter_code
_entity_poly.pdbx_strand_id
1 'polypeptide(L)'
;MKKTILLPVVLALFFSCASTNSATVAVGEAKSKVLKTLGNPIRTLDNNQNGEILVYADQVFTDDGTSLAGSNYWRYNYVYINKDGKVTSTRQEKQNYPPQAIDSQKMQGLNLLTAK
;
A
#
# COMPACT_ATOMS: atom_id res chain seq x y z
N MET A 1 -13.29 42.14 -25.56
CA MET A 1 -12.45 41.79 -24.39
C MET A 1 -13.19 40.76 -23.53
N LYS A 2 -12.87 39.46 -23.65
CA LYS A 2 -13.50 38.36 -22.88
C LYS A 2 -12.56 37.15 -22.63
N LYS A 3 -11.24 37.34 -22.75
CA LYS A 3 -10.25 36.23 -22.70
C LYS A 3 -9.58 36.05 -21.33
N THR A 4 -9.90 36.90 -20.36
CA THR A 4 -9.24 36.93 -19.03
C THR A 4 -9.72 35.84 -18.07
N ILE A 5 -10.78 35.10 -18.39
CA ILE A 5 -11.34 34.06 -17.51
C ILE A 5 -10.70 32.67 -17.76
N LEU A 6 -9.98 32.48 -18.87
CA LEU A 6 -9.38 31.18 -19.21
C LEU A 6 -8.17 30.82 -18.34
N LEU A 7 -7.41 31.82 -17.88
CA LEU A 7 -6.19 31.61 -17.12
C LEU A 7 -6.40 30.98 -15.72
N PRO A 8 -7.38 31.42 -14.89
CA PRO A 8 -7.61 30.79 -13.59
C PRO A 8 -8.19 29.37 -13.68
N VAL A 9 -8.94 29.06 -14.75
CA VAL A 9 -9.50 27.70 -14.97
C VAL A 9 -8.39 26.69 -15.28
N VAL A 10 -7.40 27.08 -16.09
CA VAL A 10 -6.25 26.21 -16.41
C VAL A 10 -5.34 26.02 -15.20
N LEU A 11 -5.18 27.04 -14.34
CA LEU A 11 -4.38 26.93 -13.12
C LEU A 11 -5.00 25.99 -12.07
N ALA A 12 -6.33 25.89 -12.03
CA ALA A 12 -7.05 24.98 -11.14
C ALA A 12 -6.88 23.49 -11.51
N LEU A 13 -6.55 23.18 -12.77
CA LEU A 13 -6.35 21.80 -13.23
C LEU A 13 -5.02 21.20 -12.77
N PHE A 14 -4.05 22.01 -12.32
CA PHE A 14 -2.74 21.54 -11.86
C PHE A 14 -2.71 21.14 -10.37
N PHE A 15 -3.81 21.28 -9.63
CA PHE A 15 -3.95 20.74 -8.28
C PHE A 15 -4.31 19.24 -8.25
N SER A 16 -4.03 18.49 -9.32
CA SER A 16 -4.18 17.04 -9.30
C SER A 16 -3.26 16.47 -8.21
N CYS A 17 -3.89 16.11 -7.10
CA CYS A 17 -3.30 15.68 -5.87
C CYS A 17 -2.37 14.48 -6.13
N ALA A 18 -1.06 14.65 -5.97
CA ALA A 18 -0.18 13.52 -5.71
C ALA A 18 -0.55 12.99 -4.31
N SER A 19 -1.57 12.14 -4.23
CA SER A 19 -1.97 11.54 -2.97
C SER A 19 -0.88 10.54 -2.57
N THR A 20 0.01 10.97 -1.70
CA THR A 20 0.73 10.01 -0.87
C THR A 20 -0.36 9.40 0.02
N ASN A 21 -0.81 8.16 -0.28
CA ASN A 21 -1.86 7.49 0.48
C ASN A 21 -1.38 7.29 1.93
N SER A 22 -1.64 8.29 2.78
CA SER A 22 -1.49 8.23 4.23
C SER A 22 -2.72 7.60 4.90
N ALA A 23 -3.65 7.07 4.11
CA ALA A 23 -4.85 6.44 4.58
C ALA A 23 -4.50 5.20 5.41
N THR A 24 -4.95 5.19 6.66
CA THR A 24 -4.76 4.08 7.58
C THR A 24 -6.06 3.31 7.77
N VAL A 25 -5.93 2.04 8.12
CA VAL A 25 -7.03 1.11 8.34
C VAL A 25 -6.94 0.64 9.78
N ALA A 26 -8.08 0.63 10.48
CA ALA A 26 -8.14 0.25 11.88
C ALA A 26 -8.52 -1.23 12.06
N VAL A 27 -8.12 -1.80 13.19
CA VAL A 27 -8.56 -3.14 13.61
C VAL A 27 -10.08 -3.16 13.77
N GLY A 28 -10.71 -4.25 13.33
CA GLY A 28 -12.16 -4.44 13.34
C GLY A 28 -12.91 -3.88 12.12
N GLU A 29 -12.23 -3.12 11.26
CA GLU A 29 -12.85 -2.64 10.02
C GLU A 29 -13.17 -3.78 9.05
N ALA A 30 -14.24 -3.63 8.28
CA ALA A 30 -14.61 -4.61 7.25
C ALA A 30 -13.67 -4.50 6.05
N LYS A 31 -13.34 -5.64 5.42
CA LYS A 31 -12.56 -5.71 4.17
C LYS A 31 -13.07 -4.73 3.10
N SER A 32 -14.39 -4.58 2.95
CA SER A 32 -14.97 -3.64 2.00
C SER A 32 -14.57 -2.18 2.26
N LYS A 33 -14.40 -1.78 3.53
CA LYS A 33 -13.89 -0.46 3.88
C LYS A 33 -12.40 -0.34 3.55
N VAL A 34 -11.61 -1.38 3.86
CA VAL A 34 -10.18 -1.45 3.48
C VAL A 34 -10.00 -1.22 1.98
N LEU A 35 -10.75 -1.95 1.14
CA LEU A 35 -10.66 -1.83 -0.32
C LEU A 35 -11.10 -0.46 -0.83
N LYS A 36 -12.06 0.19 -0.18
CA LYS A 36 -12.47 1.57 -0.52
C LYS A 36 -11.40 2.59 -0.13
N THR A 37 -10.72 2.37 0.99
CA THR A 37 -9.74 3.30 1.54
C THR A 37 -8.37 3.17 0.88
N LEU A 38 -7.90 1.93 0.67
CA LEU A 38 -6.56 1.62 0.17
C LEU A 38 -6.53 1.18 -1.29
N GLY A 39 -7.69 0.92 -1.89
CA GLY A 39 -7.78 0.32 -3.22
C GLY A 39 -7.55 -1.19 -3.22
N ASN A 40 -7.39 -1.74 -4.42
CA ASN A 40 -7.11 -3.16 -4.61
C ASN A 40 -5.67 -3.49 -4.19
N PRO A 41 -5.44 -4.58 -3.44
CA PRO A 41 -4.09 -5.00 -3.09
C PRO A 41 -3.35 -5.52 -4.33
N ILE A 42 -2.02 -5.45 -4.30
CA ILE A 42 -1.16 -5.99 -5.36
C ILE A 42 -1.17 -7.52 -5.31
N ARG A 43 -1.27 -8.08 -4.10
CA ARG A 43 -1.39 -9.53 -3.85
C ARG A 43 -2.36 -9.78 -2.72
N THR A 44 -3.08 -10.89 -2.81
CA THR A 44 -3.80 -11.49 -1.68
C THR A 44 -3.15 -12.84 -1.40
N LEU A 45 -2.81 -13.09 -0.13
CA LEU A 45 -2.19 -14.33 0.32
C LEU A 45 -3.09 -15.00 1.37
N ASP A 46 -3.05 -16.32 1.45
CA ASP A 46 -3.69 -17.07 2.54
C ASP A 46 -2.88 -16.87 3.84
N ASN A 47 -3.56 -16.72 4.99
CA ASN A 47 -2.91 -16.59 6.29
C ASN A 47 -2.75 -17.94 7.06
N ASN A 48 -3.13 -19.07 6.45
CA ASN A 48 -3.18 -20.42 7.00
C ASN A 48 -4.14 -20.63 8.19
N GLN A 49 -5.03 -19.67 8.47
CA GLN A 49 -6.05 -19.71 9.53
C GLN A 49 -7.46 -19.37 9.00
N ASN A 50 -7.75 -19.70 7.74
CA ASN A 50 -8.97 -19.30 7.01
C ASN A 50 -9.14 -17.76 6.91
N GLY A 51 -8.04 -17.01 7.04
CA GLY A 51 -7.97 -15.59 6.79
C GLY A 51 -7.15 -15.28 5.54
N GLU A 52 -7.04 -14.00 5.23
CA GLU A 52 -6.26 -13.52 4.09
C GLU A 52 -5.38 -12.34 4.50
N ILE A 53 -4.31 -12.13 3.74
CA ILE A 53 -3.39 -11.02 3.91
C ILE A 53 -3.45 -10.20 2.62
N LEU A 54 -3.93 -8.97 2.74
CA LEU A 54 -3.94 -8.01 1.65
C LEU A 54 -2.59 -7.29 1.64
N VAL A 55 -1.84 -7.43 0.55
CA VAL A 55 -0.49 -6.88 0.40
C VAL A 55 -0.54 -5.63 -0.46
N TYR A 56 -0.19 -4.50 0.14
CA TYR A 56 0.04 -3.23 -0.54
C TYR A 56 1.54 -2.94 -0.53
N ALA A 57 2.08 -2.42 -1.63
CA ALA A 57 3.51 -2.12 -1.72
C ALA A 57 3.77 -0.98 -2.70
N ASP A 58 4.53 0.02 -2.24
CA ASP A 58 5.00 1.13 -3.09
C ASP A 58 6.51 1.05 -3.26
N GLN A 59 6.99 1.23 -4.49
CA GLN A 59 8.41 1.44 -4.71
C GLN A 59 8.77 2.89 -4.39
N VAL A 60 9.73 3.09 -3.50
CA VAL A 60 10.25 4.39 -3.09
C VAL A 60 11.67 4.52 -3.64
N PHE A 61 11.88 5.58 -4.41
CA PHE A 61 13.20 5.98 -4.89
C PHE A 61 13.74 7.07 -3.98
N THR A 62 14.96 6.89 -3.50
CA THR A 62 15.69 7.86 -2.69
C THR A 62 16.89 8.33 -3.48
N ASP A 63 16.93 9.64 -3.74
CA ASP A 63 18.13 10.28 -4.26
C ASP A 63 19.09 10.49 -3.09
N ASP A 64 20.21 9.77 -3.12
CA ASP A 64 21.30 9.90 -2.15
C ASP A 64 22.42 10.81 -2.64
N GLY A 65 22.27 11.44 -3.83
CA GLY A 65 23.24 12.34 -4.43
C GLY A 65 24.58 11.70 -4.78
N THR A 66 24.73 10.38 -4.57
CA THR A 66 26.00 9.65 -4.72
C THR A 66 25.95 8.58 -5.80
N SER A 67 24.75 8.12 -6.18
CA SER A 67 24.57 7.13 -7.25
C SER A 67 23.80 7.70 -8.45
N LEU A 68 24.25 7.34 -9.67
CA LEU A 68 23.60 7.71 -10.93
C LEU A 68 22.16 7.18 -11.05
N ALA A 69 21.78 6.16 -10.27
CA ALA A 69 20.47 5.52 -10.32
C ALA A 69 19.58 5.80 -9.09
N GLY A 70 20.10 6.45 -8.05
CA GLY A 70 19.47 6.51 -6.74
C GLY A 70 19.39 5.13 -6.07
N SER A 71 19.13 5.11 -4.76
CA SER A 71 18.75 3.89 -4.05
C SER A 71 17.23 3.70 -4.14
N ASN A 72 16.76 2.45 -4.05
CA ASN A 72 15.32 2.19 -3.97
C ASN A 72 15.00 1.14 -2.91
N TYR A 73 13.74 1.14 -2.48
CA TYR A 73 13.19 0.11 -1.63
C TYR A 73 11.68 0.00 -1.86
N TRP A 74 11.10 -1.08 -1.38
CA TRP A 74 9.66 -1.30 -1.35
C TRP A 74 9.13 -1.06 0.05
N ARG A 75 8.14 -0.17 0.18
CA ARG A 75 7.38 0.05 1.40
C ARG A 75 6.12 -0.81 1.35
N TYR A 76 6.09 -1.86 2.15
CA TYR A 76 4.95 -2.76 2.28
C TYR A 76 4.00 -2.33 3.39
N ASN A 77 2.71 -2.56 3.15
CA ASN A 77 1.66 -2.53 4.16
C ASN A 77 0.82 -3.81 4.02
N TYR A 78 0.91 -4.68 5.02
CA TYR A 78 0.16 -5.92 5.12
C TYR A 78 -1.07 -5.69 6.00
N VAL A 79 -2.26 -5.98 5.47
CA VAL A 79 -3.51 -5.95 6.22
C VAL A 79 -4.03 -7.37 6.39
N TYR A 80 -4.11 -7.81 7.64
CA TYR A 80 -4.55 -9.16 7.99
C TYR A 80 -6.05 -9.16 8.22
N ILE A 81 -6.76 -10.04 7.52
CA ILE A 81 -8.21 -10.17 7.54
C ILE A 81 -8.55 -11.58 8.04
N ASN A 82 -9.42 -11.68 9.03
CA ASN A 82 -9.90 -12.97 9.52
C ASN A 82 -11.02 -13.55 8.63
N LYS A 83 -11.43 -14.79 8.94
CA LYS A 83 -12.55 -15.49 8.28
C LYS A 83 -13.87 -14.72 8.26
N ASP A 84 -14.08 -13.77 9.18
CA ASP A 84 -15.29 -12.95 9.27
C ASP A 84 -15.18 -11.68 8.42
N GLY A 85 -14.10 -11.52 7.66
CA GLY A 85 -13.86 -10.39 6.77
C GLY A 85 -13.48 -9.10 7.51
N LYS A 86 -12.89 -9.21 8.71
CA LYS A 86 -12.50 -8.09 9.56
C LYS A 86 -10.99 -7.98 9.71
N VAL A 87 -10.49 -6.75 9.78
CA VAL A 87 -9.08 -6.45 10.04
C VAL A 87 -8.71 -6.92 11.44
N THR A 88 -7.69 -7.78 11.55
CA THR A 88 -7.13 -8.21 12.85
C THR A 88 -5.89 -7.42 13.21
N SER A 89 -5.07 -7.07 12.21
CA SER A 89 -3.83 -6.31 12.41
C SER A 89 -3.35 -5.69 11.10
N THR A 90 -2.45 -4.73 11.22
CA THR A 90 -1.71 -4.14 10.09
C THR A 90 -0.21 -4.15 10.39
N ARG A 91 0.63 -4.39 9.39
CA ARG A 91 2.09 -4.37 9.55
C ARG A 91 2.73 -3.63 8.38
N GLN A 92 3.62 -2.69 8.68
CA GLN A 92 4.37 -1.97 7.66
C GLN A 92 5.84 -2.37 7.69
N GLU A 93 6.45 -2.52 6.52
CA GLU A 93 7.85 -2.92 6.40
C GLU A 93 8.55 -2.25 5.23
N LYS A 94 9.87 -2.11 5.35
CA LYS A 94 10.77 -1.74 4.25
C LYS A 94 11.50 -3.00 3.78
N GLN A 95 11.41 -3.31 2.49
CA GLN A 95 12.04 -4.47 1.87
C GLN A 95 12.81 -4.09 0.61
N ASN A 96 13.79 -4.88 0.22
CA ASN A 96 14.62 -4.66 -0.98
C ASN A 96 14.20 -5.54 -2.18
N TYR A 97 13.11 -6.32 -2.04
CA TYR A 97 12.60 -7.19 -3.09
C TYR A 97 11.16 -6.79 -3.49
N PRO A 98 10.77 -7.02 -4.76
CA PRO A 98 9.48 -6.62 -5.27
C PRO A 98 8.37 -7.61 -4.84
N PRO A 99 7.08 -7.22 -4.90
CA PRO A 99 5.97 -8.04 -4.37
C PRO A 99 5.86 -9.42 -5.00
N GLN A 100 6.34 -9.58 -6.24
CA GLN A 100 6.38 -10.85 -6.96
C GLN A 100 7.28 -11.89 -6.27
N ALA A 101 8.30 -11.44 -5.53
CA ALA A 101 9.23 -12.31 -4.82
C ALA A 101 8.70 -12.81 -3.45
N ILE A 102 7.54 -12.31 -3.01
CA ILE A 102 6.85 -12.81 -1.82
C ILE A 102 6.14 -14.11 -2.16
N ASP A 103 6.52 -15.16 -1.44
CA ASP A 103 5.85 -16.45 -1.38
C ASP A 103 5.35 -16.70 0.04
N SER A 104 4.20 -17.36 0.15
CA SER A 104 3.60 -17.93 1.36
C SER A 104 4.62 -18.66 2.26
N GLN A 105 5.53 -19.44 1.66
CA GLN A 105 6.61 -20.15 2.36
C GLN A 105 7.61 -19.20 3.02
N LYS A 106 8.03 -18.15 2.30
CA LYS A 106 8.90 -17.09 2.85
C LYS A 106 8.20 -16.28 3.94
N MET A 107 6.91 -16.01 3.78
CA MET A 107 6.10 -15.31 4.80
C MET A 107 6.00 -16.14 6.09
N GLN A 108 5.83 -17.46 5.97
CA GLN A 108 5.79 -18.37 7.12
C GLN A 108 7.12 -18.37 7.88
N GLY A 109 8.25 -18.45 7.16
CA GLY A 109 9.59 -18.36 7.75
C GLY A 109 9.90 -17.01 8.40
N LEU A 110 9.18 -15.95 8.04
CA LEU A 110 9.32 -14.61 8.61
C LEU A 110 8.28 -14.30 9.71
N ASN A 111 7.47 -15.29 10.13
CA ASN A 111 6.33 -15.11 11.03
C ASN A 111 5.38 -13.98 10.58
N LEU A 112 5.21 -13.85 9.25
CA LEU A 112 4.36 -12.85 8.59
C LEU A 112 2.96 -13.37 8.25
N LEU A 113 2.64 -14.62 8.60
CA LEU A 113 1.31 -15.18 8.32
C LEU A 113 0.30 -14.93 9.44
N THR A 114 0.78 -14.61 10.63
CA THR A 114 -0.05 -14.45 11.82
C THR A 114 -0.07 -13.00 12.29
N ALA A 115 -1.26 -12.52 12.65
CA ALA A 115 -1.41 -11.31 13.43
C ALA A 115 -0.70 -11.47 14.78
N LYS A 116 -0.04 -10.41 15.27
CA LYS A 116 0.44 -10.35 16.66
C LYS A 116 -0.72 -10.12 17.62
#